data_AF-A0A2G2VUR5-F1
#
_entry.id   AF-A0A2G2VUR5-F1
#
_cell.length_a   1.000
_cell.length_b   1.000
_cell.length_c   1.000
_cell.angle_alpha   90.00
_cell.angle_beta   90.00
_cell.angle_gamma   90.00
#
_symmetry.space_group_name_H-M   'P 1'
#
loop_
_entity.id
_entity.type
_entity.pdbx_description
1 polymer ?
#
loop_
_entity_poly.entity_id
_entity_poly.type
_entity_poly.pdbx_seq_one_letter_code
_entity_poly.pdbx_strand_id
1 'polypeptide(L)'
;MERFEELKKAVEGVEIVDAHAHNLVAIDSTFPFINCFSEADGDALSHVPHTMNFKRSLKEIAGLYGSNISLHAIQESRQRFGLESSTALCFKAAKISVLLIDDGIEFDKKLDIKWHRSFVPTVGRILRVERVAEKILEKGSNGTWTLGSFMEIFTEELKSYPLIILANTVFAFKSIVAYRSGLAINTEVTEKEAEEGLNDVLCAGHPIRISNKNFIDYIFLHALKVAQSYDLPMQIHTG
;
A
#
# COMPACT_ATOMS: atom_id res chain seq x y z
N MET A 1 -1.21 36.49 -18.39
CA MET A 1 -1.08 35.40 -17.38
C MET A 1 -2.38 35.13 -16.63
N GLU A 2 -3.45 35.92 -16.82
CA GLU A 2 -4.68 35.89 -15.99
C GLU A 2 -5.72 34.80 -16.34
N ARG A 3 -5.63 34.15 -17.52
CA ARG A 3 -6.70 33.28 -18.05
C ARG A 3 -7.08 32.09 -17.15
N PHE A 4 -6.22 31.69 -16.22
CA PHE A 4 -6.45 30.56 -15.32
C PHE A 4 -6.22 30.92 -13.86
N GLU A 5 -6.23 32.20 -13.48
CA GLU A 5 -5.90 32.61 -12.11
C GLU A 5 -6.86 32.00 -11.08
N GLU A 6 -8.17 32.01 -11.37
CA GLU A 6 -9.17 31.39 -10.50
C GLU A 6 -8.99 29.87 -10.40
N LEU A 7 -8.73 29.20 -11.52
CA LEU A 7 -8.46 27.76 -11.55
C LEU A 7 -7.20 27.42 -10.77
N LYS A 8 -6.12 28.19 -10.96
CA LYS A 8 -4.87 28.02 -10.23
C LYS A 8 -5.10 28.19 -8.73
N LYS A 9 -5.79 29.26 -8.32
CA LYS A 9 -6.14 29.50 -6.92
C LYS A 9 -6.98 28.36 -6.33
N ALA A 10 -7.91 27.79 -7.10
CA ALA A 10 -8.72 26.65 -6.67
C ALA A 10 -7.86 25.38 -6.51
N VAL A 11 -7.03 25.05 -7.50
CA VAL A 11 -6.14 23.88 -7.49
C VAL A 11 -5.08 23.99 -6.39
N GLU A 12 -4.48 25.17 -6.20
CA GLU A 12 -3.52 25.40 -5.12
C GLU A 12 -4.21 25.47 -3.76
N GLY A 13 -5.51 25.79 -3.72
CA GLY A 13 -6.31 25.97 -2.51
C GLY A 13 -6.86 24.68 -1.92
N VAL A 14 -7.19 23.70 -2.76
CA VAL A 14 -7.90 22.46 -2.39
C VAL A 14 -7.09 21.60 -1.43
N GLU A 15 -7.79 20.96 -0.48
CA GLU A 15 -7.20 19.93 0.36
C GLU A 15 -7.18 18.59 -0.38
N ILE A 16 -6.14 17.79 -0.12
CA ILE A 16 -5.91 16.50 -0.78
C ILE A 16 -6.54 15.37 0.03
N VAL A 17 -7.30 14.53 -0.67
CA VAL A 17 -7.65 13.17 -0.24
C VAL A 17 -6.64 12.23 -0.87
N ASP A 18 -5.67 11.76 -0.09
CA ASP A 18 -4.73 10.74 -0.53
C ASP A 18 -5.39 9.36 -0.38
N ALA A 19 -6.02 8.91 -1.46
CA ALA A 19 -6.82 7.71 -1.48
C ALA A 19 -6.01 6.40 -1.60
N HIS A 20 -4.69 6.48 -1.76
CA HIS A 20 -3.81 5.31 -1.74
C HIS A 20 -2.36 5.70 -1.40
N ALA A 21 -2.01 5.51 -0.14
CA ALA A 21 -0.66 5.68 0.37
C ALA A 21 -0.12 4.39 1.00
N HIS A 22 1.17 4.42 1.33
CA HIS A 22 1.82 3.41 2.14
C HIS A 22 2.32 3.98 3.46
N ASN A 23 2.56 3.08 4.40
CA ASN A 23 2.88 3.45 5.77
C ASN A 23 4.25 4.15 5.87
N LEU A 24 4.38 5.11 6.79
CA LEU A 24 5.66 5.67 7.17
C LEU A 24 6.43 4.69 8.07
N VAL A 25 7.75 4.86 8.09
CA VAL A 25 8.66 4.07 8.91
C VAL A 25 9.42 4.95 9.89
N ALA A 26 9.85 4.37 11.00
CA ALA A 26 10.71 5.05 11.96
C ALA A 26 12.00 5.57 11.31
N ILE A 27 12.60 6.61 11.89
CA ILE A 27 13.78 7.28 11.31
C ILE A 27 15.02 6.38 11.26
N ASP A 28 15.05 5.36 12.12
CA ASP A 28 16.07 4.33 12.24
C ASP A 28 15.64 3.00 11.60
N SER A 29 14.62 3.03 10.73
CA SER A 29 14.24 1.91 9.86
C SER A 29 15.38 1.59 8.88
N THR A 30 15.49 0.31 8.56
CA THR A 30 16.37 -0.19 7.51
C THR A 30 15.90 0.15 6.09
N PHE A 31 14.69 0.70 5.93
CA PHE A 31 14.17 1.14 4.62
C PHE A 31 14.98 2.33 4.07
N PRO A 32 15.71 2.17 2.95
CA PRO A 32 16.58 3.23 2.46
C PRO A 32 15.80 4.42 1.91
N PHE A 33 16.19 5.64 2.30
CA PHE A 33 15.48 6.85 1.86
C PHE A 33 15.48 7.05 0.33
N ILE A 34 16.47 6.51 -0.38
CA ILE A 34 16.52 6.57 -1.85
C ILE A 34 15.34 5.82 -2.51
N ASN A 35 14.84 4.76 -1.87
CA ASN A 35 13.69 3.98 -2.36
C ASN A 35 12.38 4.78 -2.26
N CYS A 36 12.32 5.88 -1.50
CA CYS A 36 11.16 6.79 -1.55
C CYS A 36 11.02 7.53 -2.90
N PHE A 37 12.02 7.46 -3.78
CA PHE A 37 12.02 8.16 -5.08
C PHE A 37 11.88 7.21 -6.29
N SER A 38 11.91 5.89 -6.07
CA SER A 38 11.89 4.90 -7.15
C SER A 38 11.63 3.48 -6.61
N GLU A 39 10.94 2.68 -7.41
CA GLU A 39 10.81 1.22 -7.23
C GLU A 39 12.03 0.44 -7.75
N ALA A 40 13.07 1.12 -8.24
CA ALA A 40 14.30 0.49 -8.71
C ALA A 40 14.98 -0.31 -7.57
N ASP A 41 15.56 -1.45 -7.94
CA ASP A 41 16.31 -2.31 -7.03
C ASP A 41 17.60 -2.81 -7.70
N GLY A 42 18.53 -3.36 -6.90
CA GLY A 42 19.84 -3.83 -7.36
C GLY A 42 20.60 -2.73 -8.12
N ASP A 43 21.22 -3.10 -9.24
CA ASP A 43 22.05 -2.20 -10.04
C ASP A 43 21.28 -0.96 -10.54
N ALA A 44 19.97 -1.08 -10.75
CA ALA A 44 19.13 0.01 -11.24
C ALA A 44 19.02 1.18 -10.24
N LEU A 45 19.24 0.95 -8.95
CA LEU A 45 19.26 2.01 -7.93
C LEU A 45 20.29 3.10 -8.23
N SER A 46 21.42 2.73 -8.83
CA SER A 46 22.49 3.68 -9.20
C SER A 46 22.01 4.73 -10.21
N HIS A 47 20.93 4.46 -10.96
CA HIS A 47 20.37 5.36 -11.96
C HIS A 47 19.27 6.29 -11.42
N VAL A 48 18.76 6.03 -10.20
CA VAL A 48 17.70 6.86 -9.59
C VAL A 48 18.05 8.35 -9.56
N PRO A 49 19.29 8.77 -9.21
CA PRO A 49 19.67 10.18 -9.20
C PRO A 49 19.54 10.90 -10.56
N HIS A 50 19.52 10.15 -11.67
CA HIS A 50 19.40 10.72 -13.01
C HIS A 50 17.95 10.93 -13.45
N THR A 51 16.98 10.32 -12.77
CA THR A 51 15.56 10.41 -13.10
C THR A 51 14.98 11.81 -12.85
N MET A 52 13.93 12.17 -13.60
CA MET A 52 13.22 13.45 -13.37
C MET A 52 12.51 13.47 -12.03
N ASN A 53 11.92 12.34 -11.62
CA ASN A 53 11.22 12.22 -10.34
C ASN A 53 12.15 12.55 -9.16
N PHE A 54 13.33 11.91 -9.12
CA PHE A 54 14.31 12.17 -8.07
C PHE A 54 14.73 13.64 -8.03
N LYS A 55 15.13 14.23 -9.17
CA LYS A 55 15.62 15.62 -9.22
C LYS A 55 14.56 16.63 -8.81
N ARG A 56 13.31 16.43 -9.24
CA ARG A 56 12.18 17.29 -8.88
C ARG A 56 11.87 17.20 -7.39
N SER A 57 11.68 15.99 -6.87
CA SER A 57 11.33 15.77 -5.47
C SER A 57 12.43 16.28 -4.53
N LEU A 58 13.70 16.10 -4.89
CA LEU A 58 14.83 16.63 -4.13
C LEU A 58 14.81 18.16 -4.03
N LYS A 59 14.47 18.85 -5.13
CA LYS A 59 14.35 20.32 -5.14
C LYS A 59 13.18 20.80 -4.27
N GLU A 60 12.03 20.15 -4.36
CA GLU A 60 10.83 20.51 -3.60
C GLU A 60 11.04 20.29 -2.09
N ILE A 61 11.56 19.12 -1.70
CA ILE A 61 11.85 18.81 -0.29
C ILE A 61 12.95 19.72 0.27
N ALA A 62 14.01 20.01 -0.49
CA ALA A 62 15.05 20.93 -0.06
C ALA A 62 14.50 22.34 0.18
N GLY A 63 13.59 22.80 -0.68
CA GLY A 63 12.87 24.07 -0.49
C GLY A 63 12.02 24.07 0.78
N LEU A 64 11.30 22.98 1.08
CA LEU A 64 10.51 22.83 2.30
C LEU A 64 11.39 22.82 3.56
N TYR A 65 12.53 22.14 3.51
CA TYR A 65 13.44 22.00 4.67
C TYR A 65 14.42 23.17 4.84
N GLY A 66 14.52 24.06 3.84
CA GLY A 66 15.55 25.10 3.80
C GLY A 66 16.96 24.52 3.72
N SER A 67 17.14 23.39 3.03
CA SER A 67 18.41 22.67 2.91
C SER A 67 19.00 22.77 1.50
N ASN A 68 20.24 22.29 1.33
CA ASN A 68 20.85 22.15 0.01
C ASN A 68 20.14 21.06 -0.81
N ILE A 69 20.15 21.20 -2.14
CA ILE A 69 19.55 20.23 -3.08
C ILE A 69 20.49 19.01 -3.24
N SER A 70 20.61 18.20 -2.19
CA SER A 70 21.32 16.93 -2.19
C SER A 70 20.62 15.91 -1.29
N LEU A 71 20.74 14.63 -1.61
CA LEU A 71 20.14 13.55 -0.82
C LEU A 71 20.65 13.57 0.62
N HIS A 72 21.96 13.76 0.78
CA HIS A 72 22.63 13.87 2.08
C HIS A 72 22.07 15.01 2.93
N ALA A 73 21.98 16.23 2.39
CA ALA A 73 21.51 17.39 3.14
C ALA A 73 20.03 17.25 3.57
N ILE A 74 19.21 16.61 2.73
CA ILE A 74 17.83 16.28 3.08
C ILE A 74 17.78 15.22 4.17
N GLN A 75 18.59 14.16 4.09
CA GLN A 75 18.66 13.14 5.15
C GLN A 75 19.11 13.72 6.49
N GLU A 76 20.13 14.56 6.51
CA GLU A 76 20.56 15.28 7.73
C GLU A 76 19.44 16.17 8.29
N SER A 77 18.73 16.87 7.42
CA SER A 77 17.59 17.71 7.84
C SER A 77 16.47 16.87 8.46
N ARG A 78 16.14 15.71 7.86
CA ARG A 78 15.17 14.76 8.44
C ARG A 78 15.60 14.26 9.82
N GLN A 79 16.86 13.88 9.97
CA GLN A 79 17.42 13.44 11.25
C GLN A 79 17.34 14.53 12.32
N ARG A 80 17.69 15.77 11.96
CA ARG A 80 17.63 16.92 12.88
C ARG A 80 16.21 17.31 13.26
N PHE A 81 15.26 17.28 12.33
CA PHE A 81 13.87 17.63 12.58
C PHE A 81 13.12 16.56 13.37
N GLY A 82 13.50 15.30 13.20
CA GLY A 82 12.73 14.15 13.67
C GLY A 82 11.56 13.83 12.73
N LEU A 83 10.96 12.66 12.98
CA LEU A 83 9.92 12.10 12.12
C LEU A 83 8.62 12.91 12.17
N GLU A 84 8.19 13.30 13.37
CA GLU A 84 6.97 14.06 13.60
C GLU A 84 7.03 15.43 12.91
N SER A 85 8.10 16.20 13.12
CA SER A 85 8.25 17.53 12.52
C SER A 85 8.35 17.46 10.99
N SER A 86 9.10 16.47 10.48
CA SER A 86 9.20 16.24 9.02
C SER A 86 7.83 15.90 8.42
N THR A 87 7.07 15.03 9.10
CA THR A 87 5.72 14.63 8.65
C THR A 87 4.75 15.81 8.69
N ALA A 88 4.70 16.55 9.79
CA ALA A 88 3.84 17.72 9.93
C ALA A 88 4.12 18.77 8.85
N LEU A 89 5.40 19.03 8.58
CA LEU A 89 5.82 19.99 7.55
C LEU A 89 5.39 19.55 6.15
N CYS A 90 5.67 18.30 5.78
CA CYS A 90 5.32 17.76 4.47
C CYS A 90 3.81 17.65 4.26
N PHE A 91 3.07 17.10 5.22
CA PHE A 91 1.62 16.92 5.10
C PHE A 91 0.88 18.26 5.06
N LYS A 92 1.31 19.24 5.86
CA LYS A 92 0.77 20.60 5.82
C LYS A 92 1.04 21.27 4.48
N ALA A 93 2.25 21.15 3.94
CA ALA A 93 2.60 21.72 2.64
C ALA A 93 1.78 21.08 1.50
N ALA A 94 1.54 19.77 1.58
CA ALA A 94 0.71 19.02 0.63
C ALA A 94 -0.80 19.18 0.87
N LYS A 95 -1.23 19.81 1.97
CA LYS A 95 -2.65 20.00 2.34
C LYS A 95 -3.44 18.69 2.44
N ILE A 96 -2.83 17.62 2.93
CA ILE A 96 -3.50 16.32 3.08
C ILE A 96 -4.52 16.41 4.21
N SER A 97 -5.80 16.16 3.91
CA SER A 97 -6.89 16.12 4.90
C SER A 97 -7.43 14.71 5.16
N VAL A 98 -7.21 13.79 4.22
CA VAL A 98 -7.55 12.37 4.35
C VAL A 98 -6.39 11.53 3.85
N LEU A 99 -6.01 10.50 4.62
CA LEU A 99 -4.95 9.55 4.28
C LEU A 99 -5.48 8.11 4.37
N LEU A 100 -5.55 7.40 3.24
CA LEU A 100 -5.93 6.00 3.17
C LEU A 100 -4.69 5.13 2.91
N ILE A 101 -4.35 4.27 3.87
CA ILE A 101 -3.09 3.51 3.87
C ILE A 101 -3.36 2.06 3.50
N ASP A 102 -2.74 1.59 2.43
CA ASP A 102 -2.58 0.16 2.15
C ASP A 102 -1.58 -0.45 3.13
N ASP A 103 -2.12 -1.25 4.03
CA ASP A 103 -1.41 -1.85 5.16
C ASP A 103 -0.83 -3.23 4.85
N GLY A 104 -0.95 -3.66 3.60
CA GLY A 104 -0.48 -4.94 3.10
C GLY A 104 1.01 -4.99 2.79
N ILE A 105 1.72 -3.85 2.75
CA ILE A 105 3.17 -3.83 2.68
C ILE A 105 3.77 -3.95 4.08
N GLU A 106 4.72 -4.87 4.21
CA GLU A 106 5.55 -4.98 5.40
C GLU A 106 6.81 -4.14 5.18
N PHE A 107 6.99 -3.13 6.02
CA PHE A 107 8.22 -2.37 6.12
C PHE A 107 8.81 -2.55 7.51
N ASP A 108 10.14 -2.51 7.59
CA ASP A 108 10.84 -2.46 8.86
C ASP A 108 10.43 -1.21 9.65
N LYS A 109 10.06 -1.41 10.93
CA LYS A 109 9.61 -0.35 11.84
C LYS A 109 8.51 0.56 11.27
N LYS A 110 7.56 0.00 10.51
CA LYS A 110 6.36 0.74 10.10
C LYS A 110 5.55 1.20 11.31
N LEU A 111 4.94 2.37 11.21
CA LEU A 111 4.20 2.96 12.32
C LEU A 111 2.79 2.35 12.46
N ASP A 112 2.18 2.49 13.64
CA ASP A 112 0.74 2.26 13.77
C ASP A 112 -0.01 3.27 12.89
N ILE A 113 -0.99 2.83 12.12
CA ILE A 113 -1.77 3.70 11.23
C ILE A 113 -2.41 4.86 12.01
N LYS A 114 -2.84 4.64 13.26
CA LYS A 114 -3.42 5.68 14.13
C LYS A 114 -2.44 6.81 14.45
N TRP A 115 -1.12 6.58 14.41
CA TRP A 115 -0.12 7.62 14.62
C TRP A 115 -0.31 8.81 13.67
N HIS A 116 -0.72 8.52 12.43
CA HIS A 116 -0.93 9.52 11.37
C HIS A 116 -2.08 10.50 11.69
N ARG A 117 -2.98 10.17 12.63
CA ARG A 117 -4.08 11.06 13.08
C ARG A 117 -3.60 12.30 13.81
N SER A 118 -2.34 12.30 14.23
CA SER A 118 -1.69 13.48 14.80
C SER A 118 -1.43 14.56 13.74
N PHE A 119 -1.50 14.22 12.45
CA PHE A 119 -1.14 15.10 11.34
C PHE A 119 -2.28 15.35 10.35
N VAL A 120 -3.22 14.40 10.20
CA VAL A 120 -4.38 14.56 9.32
C VAL A 120 -5.68 14.20 10.05
N PRO A 121 -6.80 14.90 9.76
CA PRO A 121 -8.09 14.65 10.41
C PRO A 121 -8.61 13.22 10.23
N THR A 122 -8.45 12.64 9.04
CA THR A 122 -8.99 11.31 8.72
C THR A 122 -7.88 10.37 8.26
N VAL A 123 -7.79 9.22 8.92
CA VAL A 123 -6.90 8.12 8.52
C VAL A 123 -7.70 6.83 8.42
N GLY A 124 -7.63 6.19 7.25
CA GLY A 124 -8.33 4.95 6.94
C GLY A 124 -7.40 3.84 6.46
N ARG A 125 -7.86 2.59 6.57
CA ARG A 125 -7.13 1.41 6.09
C ARG A 125 -7.62 0.99 4.71
N ILE A 126 -6.70 0.53 3.87
CA ILE A 126 -6.96 -0.19 2.64
C ILE A 126 -6.44 -1.61 2.85
N LEU A 127 -7.34 -2.59 2.76
CA LEU A 127 -7.00 -3.99 3.07
C LEU A 127 -6.46 -4.68 1.81
N ARG A 128 -5.19 -5.09 1.84
CA ARG A 128 -4.60 -5.86 0.73
C ARG A 128 -5.00 -7.33 0.79
N VAL A 129 -5.78 -7.74 -0.19
CA VAL A 129 -6.44 -9.06 -0.25
C VAL A 129 -5.41 -10.20 -0.22
N GLU A 130 -4.36 -10.10 -1.04
CA GLU A 130 -3.34 -11.15 -1.13
C GLU A 130 -2.57 -11.31 0.17
N ARG A 131 -2.31 -10.19 0.89
CA ARG A 131 -1.60 -10.25 2.17
C ARG A 131 -2.47 -10.90 3.26
N VAL A 132 -3.78 -10.67 3.25
CA VAL A 132 -4.71 -11.37 4.14
C VAL A 132 -4.67 -12.87 3.88
N ALA A 133 -4.79 -13.28 2.61
CA ALA A 133 -4.72 -14.68 2.22
C ALA A 133 -3.39 -15.34 2.62
N GLU A 134 -2.26 -14.68 2.36
CA GLU A 134 -0.92 -15.18 2.76
C GLU A 134 -0.81 -15.35 4.27
N LYS A 135 -1.26 -14.38 5.07
CA LYS A 135 -1.26 -14.48 6.54
C LYS A 135 -2.10 -15.63 7.07
N ILE A 136 -3.23 -15.93 6.41
CA ILE A 136 -4.07 -17.09 6.78
C ILE A 136 -3.27 -18.37 6.57
N LEU A 137 -2.67 -18.54 5.39
CA LEU A 137 -1.89 -19.74 5.06
C LEU A 137 -0.66 -19.90 5.97
N GLU A 138 0.04 -18.81 6.29
CA GLU A 138 1.20 -18.80 7.21
C GLU A 138 0.84 -19.31 8.61
N LYS A 139 -0.34 -18.94 9.15
CA LYS A 139 -0.82 -19.41 10.46
C LYS A 139 -1.11 -20.91 10.51
N GLY A 140 -1.45 -21.52 9.37
CA GLY A 140 -1.84 -22.93 9.27
C GLY A 140 -0.67 -23.89 9.05
N SER A 141 0.58 -23.49 9.30
CA SER A 141 1.84 -24.18 8.95
C SER A 141 2.04 -25.59 9.53
N ASN A 142 1.06 -26.13 10.28
CA ASN A 142 1.07 -27.51 10.81
C ASN A 142 -0.12 -28.38 10.33
N GLY A 143 -0.99 -27.90 9.44
CA GLY A 143 -2.17 -28.64 8.97
C GLY A 143 -2.27 -28.70 7.44
N THR A 144 -2.94 -29.74 6.93
CA THR A 144 -3.28 -29.85 5.51
C THR A 144 -4.39 -28.84 5.20
N TRP A 145 -4.07 -27.76 4.50
CA TRP A 145 -5.07 -26.85 3.95
C TRP A 145 -5.88 -27.54 2.86
N THR A 146 -7.18 -27.25 2.83
CA THR A 146 -8.05 -27.51 1.68
C THR A 146 -8.56 -26.17 1.17
N LEU A 147 -8.99 -26.08 -0.09
CA LEU A 147 -9.61 -24.85 -0.60
C LEU A 147 -10.83 -24.48 0.24
N GLY A 148 -11.65 -25.46 0.64
CA GLY A 148 -12.83 -25.22 1.47
C GLY A 148 -12.50 -24.55 2.80
N SER A 149 -11.58 -25.13 3.59
CA SER A 149 -11.18 -24.57 4.88
C SER A 149 -10.47 -23.22 4.76
N PHE A 150 -9.68 -23.02 3.70
CA PHE A 150 -9.06 -21.73 3.41
C PHE A 150 -10.12 -20.66 3.08
N MET A 151 -11.05 -20.97 2.17
CA MET A 151 -12.06 -20.02 1.71
C MET A 151 -13.04 -19.64 2.81
N GLU A 152 -13.37 -20.56 3.73
CA GLU A 152 -14.17 -20.27 4.92
C GLU A 152 -13.50 -19.15 5.75
N ILE A 153 -12.26 -19.38 6.20
CA ILE A 153 -11.51 -18.41 7.02
C ILE A 153 -11.26 -17.11 6.25
N PHE A 154 -10.92 -17.19 4.97
CA PHE A 154 -10.69 -16.01 4.13
C PHE A 154 -11.96 -15.16 3.97
N THR A 155 -13.12 -15.80 3.77
CA THR A 155 -14.40 -15.10 3.70
C THR A 155 -14.72 -14.41 5.03
N GLU A 156 -14.55 -15.11 6.15
CA GLU A 156 -14.81 -14.57 7.49
C GLU A 156 -13.92 -13.37 7.78
N GLU A 157 -12.62 -13.47 7.52
CA GLU A 157 -11.66 -12.38 7.68
C GLU A 157 -12.08 -11.17 6.84
N LEU A 158 -12.35 -11.33 5.53
CA LEU A 158 -12.77 -10.22 4.67
C LEU A 158 -14.07 -9.56 5.13
N LYS A 159 -15.03 -10.33 5.67
CA LYS A 159 -16.31 -9.80 6.19
C LYS A 159 -16.19 -9.18 7.58
N SER A 160 -15.15 -9.51 8.34
CA SER A 160 -14.95 -8.97 9.69
C SER A 160 -14.54 -7.50 9.66
N TYR A 161 -13.72 -7.08 8.69
CA TYR A 161 -13.19 -5.71 8.64
C TYR A 161 -14.22 -4.61 8.33
N PRO A 162 -15.15 -4.78 7.37
CA PRO A 162 -16.18 -3.78 7.05
C PRO A 162 -17.13 -3.49 8.22
N LEU A 163 -17.26 -4.41 9.17
CA LEU A 163 -18.16 -4.28 10.33
C LEU A 163 -17.51 -3.56 11.53
N ILE A 164 -16.23 -3.21 11.47
CA ILE A 164 -15.52 -2.53 12.58
C ILE A 164 -15.74 -1.01 12.48
N ILE A 165 -16.70 -0.51 13.26
CA ILE A 165 -17.23 0.87 13.19
C ILE A 165 -16.26 1.95 13.70
N LEU A 166 -15.12 1.65 14.34
CA LEU A 166 -14.20 2.69 14.82
C LEU A 166 -12.72 2.29 14.74
N ALA A 167 -11.91 3.30 14.42
CA ALA A 167 -10.44 3.38 14.40
C ALA A 167 -9.64 2.40 13.50
N ASN A 168 -10.19 1.25 13.14
CA ASN A 168 -9.59 0.25 12.23
C ASN A 168 -10.41 0.08 10.94
N THR A 169 -11.30 1.04 10.65
CA THR A 169 -12.24 1.02 9.54
C THR A 169 -11.49 0.86 8.22
N VAL A 170 -11.85 -0.19 7.50
CA VAL A 170 -11.38 -0.45 6.14
C VAL A 170 -12.28 0.33 5.18
N PHE A 171 -11.68 1.21 4.39
CA PHE A 171 -12.38 2.06 3.42
C PHE A 171 -12.34 1.47 2.01
N ALA A 172 -11.43 0.55 1.74
CA ALA A 172 -11.25 -0.06 0.44
C ALA A 172 -10.54 -1.40 0.58
N PHE A 173 -10.74 -2.27 -0.40
CA PHE A 173 -9.83 -3.39 -0.65
C PHE A 173 -8.79 -3.00 -1.70
N LYS A 174 -7.65 -3.68 -1.67
CA LYS A 174 -6.60 -3.57 -2.68
C LYS A 174 -6.21 -4.95 -3.17
N SER A 175 -6.15 -5.12 -4.48
CA SER A 175 -5.51 -6.26 -5.12
C SER A 175 -4.20 -5.84 -5.80
N ILE A 176 -3.19 -6.69 -5.61
CA ILE A 176 -1.90 -6.66 -6.30
C ILE A 176 -1.76 -7.79 -7.32
N VAL A 177 -2.88 -8.34 -7.82
CA VAL A 177 -2.90 -9.44 -8.80
C VAL A 177 -2.01 -9.17 -10.02
N ALA A 178 -1.94 -7.92 -10.49
CA ALA A 178 -1.06 -7.51 -11.58
C ALA A 178 0.42 -7.83 -11.30
N TYR A 179 0.90 -7.63 -10.08
CA TYR A 179 2.28 -7.94 -9.66
C TYR A 179 2.55 -9.44 -9.47
N ARG A 180 1.51 -10.28 -9.47
CA ARG A 180 1.62 -11.72 -9.17
C ARG A 180 1.44 -12.57 -10.43
N SER A 181 0.32 -12.40 -11.14
CA SER A 181 -0.06 -13.23 -12.29
C SER A 181 -0.54 -12.40 -13.50
N GLY A 182 -0.49 -11.08 -13.41
CA GLY A 182 -0.96 -10.16 -14.46
C GLY A 182 -2.48 -9.94 -14.43
N LEU A 183 -2.97 -9.03 -15.27
CA LEU A 183 -4.37 -8.58 -15.28
C LEU A 183 -5.30 -9.35 -16.24
N ALA A 184 -4.79 -10.39 -16.91
CA ALA A 184 -5.61 -11.27 -17.74
C ALA A 184 -6.40 -12.25 -16.84
N ILE A 185 -7.32 -11.72 -16.03
CA ILE A 185 -8.05 -12.48 -15.01
C ILE A 185 -8.94 -13.55 -15.67
N ASN A 186 -8.77 -14.81 -15.27
CA ASN A 186 -9.68 -15.88 -15.63
C ASN A 186 -10.89 -15.86 -14.69
N THR A 187 -12.08 -15.56 -15.22
CA THR A 187 -13.33 -15.51 -14.45
C THR A 187 -13.99 -16.88 -14.23
N GLU A 188 -13.46 -17.93 -14.84
CA GLU A 188 -14.06 -19.27 -14.91
C GLU A 188 -13.20 -20.34 -14.21
N VAL A 189 -12.29 -19.94 -13.33
CA VAL A 189 -11.49 -20.88 -12.54
C VAL A 189 -12.41 -21.80 -11.73
N THR A 190 -12.26 -23.10 -11.94
CA THR A 190 -12.99 -24.13 -11.21
C THR A 190 -12.41 -24.33 -9.81
N GLU A 191 -13.22 -24.86 -8.87
CA GLU A 191 -12.72 -25.20 -7.52
C GLU A 191 -11.54 -26.17 -7.57
N LYS A 192 -11.55 -27.12 -8.52
CA LYS A 192 -10.44 -28.07 -8.70
C LYS A 192 -9.15 -27.35 -9.09
N GLU A 193 -9.20 -26.44 -10.07
CA GLU A 193 -8.03 -25.66 -10.50
C GLU A 193 -7.51 -24.74 -9.40
N ALA A 194 -8.41 -24.16 -8.60
CA ALA A 194 -8.05 -23.34 -7.45
C ALA A 194 -7.41 -24.17 -6.32
N GLU A 195 -7.91 -25.38 -6.06
CA GLU A 195 -7.34 -26.33 -5.09
C GLU A 195 -5.94 -26.79 -5.53
N GLU A 196 -5.76 -27.15 -6.81
CA GLU A 196 -4.44 -27.47 -7.37
C GLU A 196 -3.48 -26.27 -7.22
N GLY A 197 -3.95 -25.05 -7.52
CA GLY A 197 -3.17 -23.84 -7.35
C GLY A 197 -2.82 -23.48 -5.90
N LEU A 198 -3.70 -23.78 -4.94
CA LEU A 198 -3.43 -23.67 -3.51
C LEU A 198 -2.32 -24.64 -3.10
N ASN A 199 -2.39 -25.89 -3.55
CA ASN A 199 -1.37 -26.89 -3.28
C ASN A 199 0.00 -26.47 -3.86
N ASP A 200 0.04 -25.93 -5.07
CA ASP A 200 1.27 -25.38 -5.66
C ASP A 200 1.89 -24.28 -4.78
N VAL A 201 1.05 -23.36 -4.26
CA VAL A 201 1.51 -22.28 -3.37
C VAL A 201 2.08 -22.83 -2.06
N LEU A 202 1.46 -23.86 -1.48
CA LEU A 202 1.94 -24.48 -0.25
C LEU A 202 3.24 -25.26 -0.49
N CYS A 203 3.34 -25.98 -1.61
CA CYS A 203 4.54 -26.71 -1.99
C CYS A 203 5.74 -25.80 -2.29
N ALA A 204 5.51 -24.56 -2.74
CA ALA A 204 6.57 -23.57 -2.93
C ALA A 204 7.26 -23.16 -1.62
N GLY A 205 6.64 -23.44 -0.47
CA GLY A 205 7.23 -23.23 0.85
C GLY A 205 7.18 -21.79 1.33
N HIS A 206 8.02 -21.47 2.33
CA HIS A 206 8.05 -20.17 2.98
C HIS A 206 9.10 -19.22 2.38
N PRO A 207 8.86 -17.90 2.35
CA PRO A 207 7.62 -17.24 2.76
C PRO A 207 6.47 -17.55 1.79
N ILE A 208 5.24 -17.65 2.31
CA ILE A 208 4.08 -17.94 1.47
C ILE A 208 3.87 -16.76 0.52
N ARG A 209 3.95 -17.04 -0.78
CA ARG A 209 3.75 -16.05 -1.82
C ARG A 209 2.73 -16.56 -2.83
N ILE A 210 1.51 -16.03 -2.77
CA ILE A 210 0.43 -16.39 -3.70
C ILE A 210 0.74 -15.84 -5.10
N SER A 211 1.12 -16.72 -6.02
CA SER A 211 1.45 -16.36 -7.41
C SER A 211 0.91 -17.35 -8.46
N ASN A 212 0.39 -18.51 -8.03
CA ASN A 212 -0.33 -19.41 -8.92
C ASN A 212 -1.56 -18.69 -9.48
N LYS A 213 -1.69 -18.67 -10.81
CA LYS A 213 -2.70 -17.89 -11.53
C LYS A 213 -4.14 -18.32 -11.22
N ASN A 214 -4.41 -19.61 -11.19
CA ASN A 214 -5.76 -20.10 -10.91
C ASN A 214 -6.18 -19.73 -9.50
N PHE A 215 -5.30 -19.98 -8.51
CA PHE A 215 -5.62 -19.68 -7.13
C PHE A 215 -5.78 -18.17 -6.87
N ILE A 216 -4.88 -17.32 -7.41
CA ILE A 216 -4.99 -15.87 -7.19
C ILE A 216 -6.21 -15.26 -7.90
N ASP A 217 -6.53 -15.68 -9.12
CA ASP A 217 -7.71 -15.20 -9.85
C ASP A 217 -8.99 -15.62 -9.09
N TYR A 218 -9.01 -16.84 -8.53
CA TYR A 218 -10.11 -17.35 -7.72
C TYR A 218 -10.37 -16.53 -6.45
N ILE A 219 -9.33 -16.27 -5.64
CA ILE A 219 -9.48 -15.46 -4.42
C ILE A 219 -9.78 -13.99 -4.73
N PHE A 220 -9.25 -13.46 -5.84
CA PHE A 220 -9.52 -12.10 -6.29
C PHE A 220 -11.01 -11.92 -6.64
N LEU A 221 -11.59 -12.83 -7.41
CA LEU A 221 -13.02 -12.80 -7.75
C LEU A 221 -13.91 -12.95 -6.52
N HIS A 222 -13.49 -13.79 -5.56
CA HIS A 222 -14.20 -13.90 -4.29
C HIS A 222 -14.14 -12.58 -3.51
N ALA A 223 -12.96 -11.97 -3.37
CA ALA A 223 -12.79 -10.70 -2.66
C ALA A 223 -13.57 -9.55 -3.34
N LEU A 224 -13.68 -9.54 -4.68
CA LEU A 224 -14.54 -8.62 -5.42
C LEU A 224 -16.02 -8.76 -5.03
N LYS A 225 -16.53 -10.00 -4.94
CA LYS A 225 -17.91 -10.27 -4.51
C LYS A 225 -18.15 -9.78 -3.07
N VAL A 226 -17.19 -10.01 -2.18
CA VAL A 226 -17.27 -9.50 -0.80
C VAL A 226 -17.28 -7.97 -0.80
N ALA A 227 -16.32 -7.31 -1.48
CA ALA A 227 -16.27 -5.85 -1.57
C ALA A 227 -17.59 -5.26 -2.09
N GLN A 228 -18.15 -5.85 -3.14
CA GLN A 228 -19.46 -5.46 -3.69
C GLN A 228 -20.58 -5.56 -2.66
N SER A 229 -20.61 -6.61 -1.83
CA SER A 229 -21.67 -6.80 -0.81
C SER A 229 -21.66 -5.75 0.32
N TYR A 230 -20.55 -5.02 0.48
CA TYR A 230 -20.39 -3.96 1.49
C TYR A 230 -20.24 -2.56 0.86
N ASP A 231 -20.45 -2.42 -0.45
CA ASP A 231 -20.22 -1.16 -1.19
C ASP A 231 -18.79 -0.60 -0.99
N LEU A 232 -17.80 -1.49 -0.91
CA LEU A 232 -16.40 -1.11 -0.77
C LEU A 232 -15.72 -1.03 -2.14
N PRO A 233 -14.94 0.04 -2.41
CA PRO A 233 -14.11 0.09 -3.60
C PRO A 233 -13.02 -0.98 -3.55
N MET A 234 -12.81 -1.66 -4.68
CA MET A 234 -11.63 -2.49 -4.92
C MET A 234 -10.63 -1.72 -5.77
N GLN A 235 -9.49 -1.38 -5.18
CA GLN A 235 -8.36 -0.83 -5.89
C GLN A 235 -7.58 -1.98 -6.55
N ILE A 236 -7.27 -1.86 -7.84
CA ILE A 236 -6.49 -2.86 -8.56
C ILE A 236 -5.23 -2.15 -9.03
N HIS A 237 -4.07 -2.67 -8.63
CA HIS A 237 -2.82 -2.14 -9.18
C HIS A 237 -2.74 -2.42 -10.68
N THR A 238 -2.34 -1.44 -11.48
CA THR A 238 -2.19 -1.57 -12.94
C THR A 238 -0.94 -0.83 -13.42
N GLY A 239 -0.07 -1.53 -14.15
CA GLY A 239 1.15 -0.96 -14.74
C GLY A 239 2.37 -1.15 -13.84
#